data_AF-A0A3L7WSC4-F1
#
_entry.id   AF-A0A3L7WSC4-F1
#
_cell.length_a   1.000
_cell.length_b   1.000
_cell.length_c   1.000
_cell.angle_alpha   90.00
_cell.angle_beta   90.00
_cell.angle_gamma   90.00
#
_symmetry.space_group_name_H-M   'P 1'
#
loop_
_entity.id
_entity.type
_entity.pdbx_description
1 polymer ?
#
loop_
_entity_poly.entity_id
_entity_poly.type
_entity_poly.pdbx_seq_one_letter_code
_entity_poly.pdbx_strand_id
1 'polypeptide(L)'
;YESRYWSGEPILPVVHNGVLALCRWGNRNETRAYPPSGWAKHESYAAGVWDRYQPTMVTVPLVAGYEKGVWYGIDHGVRGLVVGAGADQRVYMLTTAADAAYAQLTDHDRMPWLIDQTVVVPHAGSRSQLRLW
;
A
#
# COMPACT_ATOMS: atom_id res chain seq x y z
N TYR A 1 -12.25 -9.70 3.42
CA TYR A 1 -12.61 -8.66 2.43
C TYR A 1 -11.40 -8.42 1.55
N GLU A 2 -11.57 -8.40 0.24
CA GLU A 2 -10.50 -8.11 -0.72
C GLU A 2 -10.74 -6.72 -1.31
N SER A 3 -9.72 -5.86 -1.26
CA SER A 3 -9.76 -4.54 -1.89
C SER A 3 -8.81 -4.51 -3.08
N ARG A 4 -9.28 -3.99 -4.21
CA ARG A 4 -8.49 -3.84 -5.43
C ARG A 4 -8.38 -2.37 -5.76
N TYR A 5 -7.17 -1.87 -5.93
CA TYR A 5 -6.95 -0.46 -6.25
C TYR A 5 -7.64 0.00 -7.55
N TRP A 6 -7.84 -0.92 -8.50
CA TRP A 6 -8.55 -0.66 -9.76
C TRP A 6 -10.07 -0.87 -9.68
N SER A 7 -10.63 -1.09 -8.50
CA SER A 7 -12.09 -1.08 -8.32
C SER A 7 -12.64 0.35 -8.37
N GLY A 8 -13.96 0.49 -8.47
CA GLY A 8 -14.61 1.81 -8.62
C GLY A 8 -14.37 2.74 -7.43
N GLU A 9 -14.49 2.20 -6.21
CA GLU A 9 -14.23 2.92 -4.96
C GLU A 9 -13.35 2.07 -4.04
N PRO A 10 -12.03 2.06 -4.28
CA PRO A 10 -11.12 1.24 -3.49
C PRO A 10 -11.06 1.81 -2.07
N ILE A 11 -11.18 0.94 -1.08
CA ILE A 11 -11.11 1.30 0.35
C ILE A 11 -10.09 0.43 1.06
N LEU A 12 -9.42 0.98 2.06
CA LEU A 12 -8.49 0.26 2.92
C LEU A 12 -8.86 0.47 4.39
N PRO A 13 -8.71 -0.57 5.24
CA PRO A 13 -8.70 -0.36 6.67
C PRO A 13 -7.48 0.45 7.08
N VAL A 14 -7.64 1.34 8.05
CA VAL A 14 -6.59 2.19 8.59
C VAL A 14 -6.69 2.16 10.10
N VAL A 15 -5.56 1.95 10.76
CA VAL A 15 -5.41 2.07 12.20
C VAL A 15 -4.54 3.29 12.51
N HIS A 16 -5.10 4.23 13.25
CA HIS A 16 -4.41 5.41 13.75
C HIS A 16 -4.70 5.57 15.24
N ASN A 17 -3.66 5.64 16.09
CA ASN A 17 -3.79 5.69 17.55
C ASN A 17 -4.73 4.60 18.13
N GLY A 18 -4.65 3.39 17.59
CA GLY A 18 -5.47 2.25 18.01
C GLY A 18 -6.92 2.25 17.49
N VAL A 19 -7.34 3.30 16.77
CA VAL A 19 -8.69 3.40 16.20
C VAL A 19 -8.69 2.87 14.77
N LEU A 20 -9.55 1.89 14.50
CA LEU A 20 -9.79 1.35 13.16
C LEU A 20 -10.85 2.18 12.43
N ALA A 21 -10.55 2.57 11.19
CA ALA A 21 -11.48 3.21 10.27
C ALA A 21 -11.31 2.67 8.85
N LEU A 22 -12.32 2.88 8.00
CA LEU A 22 -12.20 2.63 6.55
C LEU A 22 -11.91 3.96 5.86
N CYS A 23 -10.90 3.98 4.99
CA CYS A 23 -10.51 5.16 4.24
C CYS A 23 -10.44 4.83 2.75
N ARG A 24 -10.77 5.81 1.90
CA ARG A 24 -10.67 5.65 0.44
C ARG A 24 -9.21 5.62 0.01
N TRP A 25 -8.87 4.63 -0.81
CA TRP A 25 -7.50 4.35 -1.22
C TRP A 25 -7.10 5.19 -2.44
N GLY A 26 -6.24 6.17 -2.20
CA GLY A 26 -5.64 6.99 -3.24
C GLY A 26 -6.61 7.96 -3.92
N ASN A 27 -6.13 8.60 -4.97
CA ASN A 27 -6.85 9.67 -5.67
C ASN A 27 -6.89 9.42 -7.19
N ARG A 28 -6.90 8.15 -7.62
CA ARG A 28 -6.76 7.77 -9.04
C ARG A 28 -7.82 8.38 -9.96
N ASN A 29 -9.08 8.22 -9.55
CA ASN A 29 -10.26 8.48 -10.38
C ASN A 29 -10.92 9.80 -10.00
N GLU A 30 -10.18 10.71 -9.38
CA GLU A 30 -10.71 11.93 -8.78
C GLU A 30 -9.90 13.14 -9.21
N THR A 31 -10.59 14.27 -9.33
CA THR A 31 -10.03 15.55 -9.76
C THR A 31 -9.45 16.37 -8.62
N ARG A 32 -9.25 15.77 -7.44
CA ARG A 32 -8.77 16.48 -6.26
C ARG A 32 -7.29 16.79 -6.33
N ALA A 33 -6.86 17.76 -5.54
CA ALA A 33 -5.49 18.26 -5.48
C ALA A 33 -4.50 17.31 -4.77
N TYR A 34 -4.70 15.98 -4.82
CA TYR A 34 -3.78 14.99 -4.29
C TYR A 34 -3.11 14.20 -5.42
N PRO A 35 -1.95 13.56 -5.20
CA PRO A 35 -1.29 12.75 -6.22
C PRO A 35 -2.25 11.67 -6.77
N PRO A 36 -2.39 11.52 -8.10
CA PRO A 36 -3.35 10.59 -8.75
C PRO A 36 -2.86 9.14 -8.68
N SER A 37 -2.62 8.66 -7.46
CA SER A 37 -2.01 7.39 -7.10
C SER A 37 -2.66 6.83 -5.84
N GLY A 38 -2.42 5.56 -5.53
CA GLY A 38 -2.74 4.91 -4.26
C GLY A 38 -1.49 4.68 -3.41
N TRP A 39 -0.33 5.09 -3.93
CA TRP A 39 0.97 4.86 -3.32
C TRP A 39 1.72 6.17 -3.11
N ALA A 40 2.46 6.21 -2.01
CA ALA A 40 3.42 7.24 -1.67
C ALA A 40 4.81 6.58 -1.57
N LYS A 41 5.85 7.22 -2.14
CA LYS A 41 7.23 6.77 -1.92
C LYS A 41 7.68 7.24 -0.54
N HIS A 42 8.23 6.33 0.27
CA HIS A 42 8.81 6.66 1.57
C HIS A 42 9.86 7.77 1.46
N GLU A 43 10.68 7.72 0.41
CA GLU A 43 11.73 8.71 0.15
C GLU A 43 11.14 10.10 -0.14
N SER A 44 10.01 10.16 -0.86
CA SER A 44 9.28 11.41 -1.08
C SER A 44 8.63 11.93 0.20
N TYR A 45 8.12 11.05 1.05
CA TYR A 45 7.60 11.44 2.36
C TYR A 45 8.71 11.98 3.27
N ALA A 46 9.83 11.26 3.39
CA ALA A 46 10.98 11.66 4.19
C ALA A 46 11.62 12.97 3.72
N ALA A 47 11.51 13.30 2.43
CA ALA A 47 11.96 14.56 1.86
C ALA A 47 10.96 15.74 2.02
N GLY A 48 9.85 15.55 2.75
CA GLY A 48 8.85 16.60 3.01
C GLY A 48 7.93 16.93 1.83
N VAL A 49 7.97 16.17 0.73
CA VAL A 49 7.12 16.42 -0.47
C VAL A 49 5.63 16.36 -0.12
N TRP A 50 5.28 15.58 0.90
CA TRP A 50 3.90 15.38 1.35
C TRP A 50 3.43 16.41 2.37
N ASP A 51 4.30 17.23 2.97
CA ASP A 51 3.98 18.12 4.09
C ASP A 51 2.86 19.12 3.76
N ARG A 52 2.79 19.55 2.50
CA ARG A 52 1.72 20.43 1.98
C ARG A 52 0.31 19.82 2.13
N TYR A 53 0.21 18.51 2.32
CA TYR A 53 -1.05 17.78 2.54
C TYR A 53 -1.29 17.42 4.00
N GLN A 54 -0.40 17.83 4.91
CA GLN A 54 -0.45 17.55 6.35
C GLN A 54 -0.65 16.05 6.62
N PRO A 55 0.28 15.18 6.17
CA PRO A 55 0.09 13.75 6.17
C PRO A 55 0.17 13.19 7.59
N THR A 56 -0.71 12.25 7.90
CA THR A 56 -0.69 11.48 9.14
C THR A 56 -0.20 10.07 8.84
N MET A 57 0.88 9.64 9.50
CA MET A 57 1.38 8.26 9.41
C MET A 57 0.40 7.29 10.07
N VAL A 58 0.06 6.21 9.37
CA VAL A 58 -0.90 5.21 9.85
C VAL A 58 -0.44 3.78 9.56
N THR A 59 -1.10 2.82 10.18
CA THR A 59 -0.99 1.40 9.86
C THR A 59 -2.17 0.99 8.97
N VAL A 60 -1.90 0.30 7.88
CA VAL A 60 -2.90 -0.33 7.02
C VAL A 60 -2.82 -1.84 7.26
N PRO A 61 -3.74 -2.43 8.05
CA PRO A 61 -3.71 -3.87 8.32
C PRO A 61 -4.06 -4.63 7.03
N LEU A 62 -3.13 -5.47 6.59
CA LEU A 62 -3.25 -6.33 5.42
C LEU A 62 -2.68 -7.69 5.78
N VAL A 63 -3.26 -8.75 5.21
CA VAL A 63 -2.79 -10.13 5.38
C VAL A 63 -2.07 -10.66 4.14
N ALA A 64 -2.26 -10.00 3.00
CA ALA A 64 -1.68 -10.39 1.73
C ALA A 64 -1.58 -9.19 0.77
N GLY A 65 -0.61 -9.25 -0.14
CA GLY A 65 -0.49 -8.35 -1.28
C GLY A 65 -0.54 -9.13 -2.60
N TYR A 66 -0.87 -8.42 -3.68
CA TYR A 66 -0.88 -8.95 -5.04
C TYR A 66 -0.09 -8.04 -5.96
N GLU A 67 0.91 -8.58 -6.64
CA GLU A 67 1.73 -7.86 -7.61
C GLU A 67 2.00 -8.76 -8.84
N LYS A 68 1.73 -8.26 -10.05
CA LYS A 68 1.97 -8.96 -11.33
C LYS A 68 1.60 -10.47 -11.38
N GLY A 69 0.51 -10.90 -10.73
CA GLY A 69 0.09 -12.31 -10.73
C GLY A 69 0.64 -13.15 -9.57
N VAL A 70 1.36 -12.51 -8.65
CA VAL A 70 1.94 -13.13 -7.46
C VAL A 70 1.22 -12.62 -6.22
N TRP A 71 0.58 -13.54 -5.52
CA TRP A 71 0.08 -13.32 -4.16
C TRP A 71 1.17 -13.63 -3.15
N TYR A 72 1.33 -12.78 -2.15
CA TYR A 72 2.30 -12.96 -1.08
C TYR A 72 1.72 -12.54 0.28
N GLY A 73 2.23 -13.15 1.36
CA GLY A 73 1.77 -12.91 2.72
C GLY A 73 2.32 -11.63 3.34
N ILE A 74 1.50 -10.98 4.16
CA ILE A 74 1.85 -9.82 5.00
C ILE A 74 1.39 -10.11 6.43
N ASP A 75 2.29 -10.05 7.40
CA ASP A 75 2.03 -10.51 8.78
C ASP A 75 1.51 -9.39 9.69
N HIS A 76 2.04 -8.17 9.53
CA HIS A 76 1.76 -7.05 10.44
C HIS A 76 1.18 -5.82 9.74
N GLY A 77 0.84 -5.95 8.46
CA GLY A 77 0.36 -4.86 7.63
C GLY A 77 1.47 -3.98 7.07
N VAL A 78 1.09 -2.79 6.61
CA VAL A 78 1.99 -1.84 5.96
C VAL A 78 1.82 -0.42 6.52
N ARG A 79 2.84 0.42 6.35
CA ARG A 79 2.71 1.86 6.62
C ARG A 79 1.92 2.55 5.51
N GLY A 80 1.17 3.58 5.90
CA GLY A 80 0.46 4.45 4.98
C GLY A 80 0.42 5.91 5.45
N LEU A 81 -0.03 6.79 4.57
CA LEU A 81 -0.28 8.20 4.86
C LEU A 81 -1.75 8.50 4.65
N VAL A 82 -2.39 9.06 5.68
CA VAL A 82 -3.71 9.68 5.56
C VAL A 82 -3.52 11.17 5.31
N VAL A 83 -4.26 11.71 4.34
CA VAL A 83 -4.33 13.14 4.03
C VAL A 83 -5.78 13.60 3.96
N GLY A 84 -6.03 14.89 4.20
CA GLY A 84 -7.37 15.47 4.16
C GLY A 84 -8.25 15.05 5.35
N ALA A 85 -9.53 15.39 5.27
CA ALA A 85 -10.51 15.15 6.33
C ALA A 85 -11.91 14.87 5.77
N GLY A 86 -12.77 14.25 6.57
CA GLY A 86 -14.15 13.95 6.20
C GLY A 86 -14.25 13.14 4.90
N ALA A 87 -15.15 13.55 4.00
CA ALA A 87 -15.34 12.88 2.70
C ALA A 87 -14.13 13.02 1.75
N ASP A 88 -13.25 13.99 2.02
CA ASP A 88 -12.04 14.23 1.22
C ASP A 88 -10.85 13.41 1.67
N GLN A 89 -10.94 12.74 2.82
CA GLN A 89 -9.86 11.97 3.39
C GLN A 89 -9.42 10.82 2.47
N ARG A 90 -8.12 10.69 2.23
CA ARG A 90 -7.53 9.60 1.44
C ARG A 90 -6.38 8.95 2.18
N VAL A 91 -6.24 7.63 1.97
CA VAL A 91 -5.07 6.87 2.41
C VAL A 91 -4.23 6.46 1.21
N TYR A 92 -2.91 6.61 1.37
CA TYR A 92 -1.90 6.16 0.43
C TYR A 92 -1.03 5.11 1.11
N MET A 93 -0.80 3.97 0.47
CA MET A 93 0.16 3.00 0.97
C MET A 93 1.58 3.51 0.75
N LEU A 94 2.44 3.45 1.77
CA LEU A 94 3.84 3.78 1.60
C LEU A 94 4.57 2.62 0.93
N THR A 95 5.56 2.97 0.12
CA THR A 95 6.44 2.04 -0.58
C THR A 95 7.89 2.39 -0.32
N THR A 96 8.76 1.38 -0.36
CA THR A 96 10.23 1.53 -0.37
C THR A 96 10.79 0.93 -1.65
N ALA A 97 12.10 1.07 -1.88
CA ALA A 97 12.78 0.22 -2.86
C ALA A 97 12.53 -1.26 -2.51
N ALA A 98 12.29 -2.08 -3.52
CA ALA A 98 12.17 -3.52 -3.32
C ALA A 98 13.52 -4.10 -2.89
N ASP A 99 13.49 -4.98 -1.90
CA ASP A 99 14.62 -5.86 -1.64
C ASP A 99 14.78 -6.91 -2.75
N ALA A 100 15.90 -7.63 -2.73
CA ALA A 100 16.21 -8.62 -3.75
C ALA A 100 15.19 -9.78 -3.79
N ALA A 101 14.63 -10.18 -2.65
CA ALA A 101 13.67 -11.28 -2.57
C ALA A 101 12.32 -10.88 -3.17
N TYR A 102 11.81 -9.69 -2.82
CA TYR A 102 10.58 -9.14 -3.38
C TYR A 102 10.71 -8.89 -4.87
N ALA A 103 11.82 -8.29 -5.32
CA ALA A 103 12.09 -8.04 -6.73
C ALA A 103 12.18 -9.34 -7.54
N GLN A 104 12.86 -10.35 -7.01
CA GLN A 104 12.91 -11.68 -7.64
C GLN A 104 11.52 -12.35 -7.69
N LEU A 105 10.72 -12.16 -6.65
CA LEU A 105 9.40 -12.78 -6.53
C LEU A 105 8.37 -12.14 -7.46
N THR A 106 8.40 -10.82 -7.61
CA THR A 106 7.32 -10.03 -8.24
C THR A 106 7.72 -9.30 -9.50
N ASP A 107 9.01 -9.25 -9.85
CA ASP A 107 9.54 -8.44 -10.95
C ASP A 107 9.23 -6.93 -10.80
N HIS A 108 9.16 -6.42 -9.56
CA HIS A 108 8.93 -4.99 -9.30
C HIS A 108 10.06 -4.39 -8.45
N ASP A 109 10.47 -3.16 -8.79
CA ASP A 109 11.50 -2.37 -8.13
C ASP A 109 11.02 -1.65 -6.84
N ARG A 110 9.74 -1.79 -6.48
CA ARG A 110 9.12 -1.15 -5.32
C ARG A 110 8.27 -2.18 -4.59
N MET A 111 8.30 -2.10 -3.27
CA MET A 111 7.51 -2.94 -2.38
C MET A 111 6.74 -2.08 -1.38
N PRO A 112 5.62 -2.57 -0.81
CA PRO A 112 4.98 -1.91 0.31
C PRO A 112 5.96 -1.75 1.48
N TRP A 113 5.85 -0.66 2.24
CA TRP A 113 6.63 -0.51 3.46
C TRP A 113 6.03 -1.38 4.56
N LEU A 114 6.50 -2.63 4.63
CA LEU A 114 6.06 -3.64 5.59
C LEU A 114 6.40 -3.21 7.02
N ILE A 115 5.53 -3.57 7.95
CA ILE A 115 5.75 -3.37 9.40
C ILE A 115 6.36 -4.66 9.95
N ASP A 116 7.49 -4.55 10.66
CA ASP A 116 8.13 -5.65 11.40
C ASP A 116 8.31 -6.97 10.60
N GLN A 117 8.38 -6.87 9.27
CA GLN A 117 8.52 -7.99 8.35
C GLN A 117 9.53 -7.62 7.27
N THR A 118 10.57 -8.45 7.13
CA THR A 118 11.70 -8.18 6.24
C THR A 118 11.68 -8.99 4.95
N VAL A 119 10.84 -10.03 4.87
CA VAL A 119 10.72 -10.90 3.69
C VAL A 119 9.25 -11.23 3.48
N VAL A 120 8.81 -11.29 2.23
CA VAL A 120 7.49 -11.81 1.86
C VAL A 120 7.61 -13.23 1.33
N VAL A 121 6.60 -14.05 1.60
CA VAL A 121 6.51 -15.42 1.07
C VAL A 121 5.34 -15.54 0.11
N PRO A 122 5.51 -16.18 -1.06
CA PRO A 122 4.39 -16.43 -1.97
C PRO A 122 3.35 -17.33 -1.33
N HIS A 123 2.07 -17.03 -1.57
CA HIS A 123 0.97 -17.92 -1.23
C HIS A 123 0.95 -19.14 -2.14
N ALA A 124 0.51 -20.27 -1.57
CA ALA A 124 0.31 -21.53 -2.29
C ALA A 124 -0.55 -21.31 -3.55
N GLY A 125 0.00 -21.65 -4.73
CA GLY A 125 -0.70 -21.55 -6.01
C GLY A 125 -0.54 -20.20 -6.73
N SER A 126 0.36 -19.33 -6.29
CA SER A 126 0.76 -18.14 -7.06
C SER A 126 1.45 -18.54 -8.37
N ARG A 127 1.37 -17.68 -9.41
CA ARG A 127 2.06 -17.94 -10.71
C ARG A 127 3.55 -18.21 -10.55
N SER A 128 4.21 -17.53 -9.59
CA SER A 128 5.62 -17.73 -9.25
C SER A 128 5.95 -19.15 -8.77
N GLN A 129 5.03 -19.82 -8.05
CA GLN A 129 5.22 -21.21 -7.64
C GLN A 129 4.86 -22.21 -8.75
N LEU A 130 3.96 -21.84 -9.66
CA LEU A 130 3.47 -22.71 -10.74
C LEU A 130 4.39 -22.75 -11.98
N ARG A 131 5.49 -21.97 -12.02
CA ARG A 131 6.39 -21.83 -13.20
C ARG A 131 5.64 -21.49 -14.50
N LEU A 132 4.53 -20.77 -14.40
CA LEU A 132 3.75 -20.31 -15.54
C LEU A 132 4.23 -18.88 -15.87
N TRP A 133 4.98 -18.74 -16.95
CA TRP A 133 5.49 -17.48 -17.50
C TRP A 133 4.58 -16.99 -18.64
#